data_AF-A0AA96LQV4-F1
#
_entry.id   AF-A0AA96LQV4-F1
#
_cell.length_a   1.000
_cell.length_b   1.000
_cell.length_c   1.000
_cell.angle_alpha   90.00
_cell.angle_beta   90.00
_cell.angle_gamma   90.00
#
_symmetry.space_group_name_H-M   'P 1'
#
loop_
_entity.id
_entity.type
_entity.pdbx_description
1 polymer ?
#
loop_
_entity_poly.entity_id
_entity_poly.type
_entity_poly.pdbx_seq_one_letter_code
_entity_poly.pdbx_strand_id
1 'polypeptide(L)'
;MLVKQILFEREREVRVDLTSLNAHDFTSQWQELNTKLELDPGAKLINFDLFYDRKGEVQKLSYELVERNKDGFLYDYIDYDLQKSKVKVNRHQLDAPWMRYDETIAARYFFERLNETELTLLHPNNDDPIRHLQLNEDGTRVVYAMKDIKKYRIDRNQLHEILDSQLPIEGYWLLVCGMSEKAGPDFVSSCEDRIDYFLDARMGEGT
;
A
#
# COMPACT_ATOMS: atom_id res chain seq x y z
N MET A 1 2.16 -20.64 -1.19
CA MET A 1 1.53 -20.52 -2.52
C MET A 1 2.55 -20.98 -3.56
N LEU A 2 2.20 -21.93 -4.43
CA LEU A 2 3.09 -22.42 -5.49
C LEU A 2 2.74 -21.67 -6.78
N VAL A 3 3.60 -20.74 -7.18
CA VAL A 3 3.52 -20.08 -8.50
C VAL A 3 4.16 -21.02 -9.52
N LYS A 4 3.39 -21.56 -10.46
CA LYS A 4 3.94 -22.28 -11.61
C LYS A 4 3.82 -21.38 -12.85
N GLN A 5 4.97 -21.12 -13.47
CA GLN A 5 5.15 -20.17 -14.57
C GLN A 5 4.57 -20.70 -15.90
N ILE A 6 3.24 -20.70 -16.07
CA ILE A 6 2.63 -21.19 -17.32
C ILE A 6 2.39 -20.05 -18.33
N LEU A 7 2.26 -18.81 -17.85
CA LEU A 7 2.28 -17.59 -18.68
C LEU A 7 3.13 -16.53 -17.97
N PHE A 8 4.40 -16.44 -18.37
CA PHE A 8 5.23 -15.28 -18.06
C PHE A 8 5.09 -14.33 -19.24
N GLU A 9 4.33 -13.25 -19.08
CA GLU A 9 4.47 -12.17 -20.05
C GLU A 9 5.87 -11.56 -19.89
N ARG A 10 6.54 -11.31 -21.01
CA ARG A 10 7.85 -10.65 -20.98
C ARG A 10 7.74 -9.36 -20.18
N GLU A 11 8.71 -9.12 -19.29
CA GLU A 11 8.79 -7.90 -18.50
C GLU A 11 8.56 -6.68 -19.39
N ARG A 12 7.61 -5.84 -18.99
CA ARG A 12 7.24 -4.62 -19.71
C ARG A 12 7.87 -3.43 -18.99
N GLU A 13 8.52 -2.56 -19.75
CA GLU A 13 8.97 -1.26 -19.25
C GLU A 13 8.06 -0.16 -19.79
N VAL A 14 7.55 0.67 -18.89
CA VAL A 14 6.67 1.80 -19.21
C VAL A 14 7.28 3.08 -18.67
N ARG A 15 7.34 4.15 -19.48
CA ARG A 15 7.79 5.47 -18.99
C ARG A 15 6.73 6.10 -18.09
N VAL A 16 7.16 6.75 -17.02
CA VAL A 16 6.31 7.44 -16.04
C VAL A 16 6.86 8.82 -15.69
N ASP A 17 5.99 9.72 -15.26
CA ASP A 17 6.37 11.01 -14.68
C ASP A 17 6.71 10.86 -13.19
N LEU A 18 7.90 11.30 -12.79
CA LEU A 18 8.38 11.25 -11.40
C LEU A 18 7.83 12.40 -10.55
N THR A 19 7.50 13.54 -11.16
CA THR A 19 6.93 14.67 -10.42
C THR A 19 5.58 14.30 -9.80
N SER A 20 4.82 13.43 -10.46
CA SER A 20 3.56 12.88 -9.96
C SER A 20 3.72 12.02 -8.69
N LEU A 21 4.89 11.37 -8.50
CA LEU A 21 5.15 10.54 -7.31
C LEU A 21 5.33 11.36 -6.04
N ASN A 22 6.00 12.51 -6.15
CA ASN A 22 6.27 13.41 -5.04
C ASN A 22 5.12 14.41 -4.82
N ALA A 23 4.26 14.62 -5.81
CA ALA A 23 3.14 15.57 -5.75
C ALA A 23 1.86 15.00 -5.09
N HIS A 24 1.91 13.77 -4.55
CA HIS A 24 0.78 13.08 -3.92
C HIS A 24 -0.47 12.89 -4.80
N ASP A 25 -0.35 12.95 -6.13
CA ASP A 25 -1.46 12.66 -7.06
C ASP A 25 -1.49 11.18 -7.44
N PHE A 26 -1.72 10.33 -6.43
CA PHE A 26 -1.75 8.87 -6.58
C PHE A 26 -2.91 8.41 -7.48
N THR A 27 -4.01 9.17 -7.49
CA THR A 27 -5.18 8.82 -8.31
C THR A 27 -4.88 8.97 -9.79
N SER A 28 -4.33 10.11 -10.22
CA SER A 28 -3.97 10.32 -11.63
C SER A 28 -2.86 9.36 -12.05
N GLN A 29 -1.87 9.12 -11.18
CA GLN A 29 -0.82 8.15 -11.45
C GLN A 29 -1.37 6.74 -11.69
N TRP A 30 -2.28 6.27 -10.82
CA TRP A 30 -2.93 4.98 -10.97
C TRP A 30 -3.70 4.91 -12.29
N GLN A 31 -4.47 5.95 -12.64
CA GLN A 31 -5.24 5.99 -13.88
C GLN A 31 -4.35 5.93 -15.13
N GLU A 32 -3.24 6.66 -15.13
CA GLU A 32 -2.26 6.62 -16.22
C GLU A 32 -1.66 5.23 -16.37
N LEU A 33 -1.24 4.60 -15.26
CA LEU A 33 -0.63 3.28 -15.31
C LEU A 33 -1.64 2.21 -15.73
N ASN A 34 -2.84 2.23 -15.15
CA ASN A 34 -3.93 1.33 -15.51
C ASN A 34 -4.24 1.40 -17.01
N THR A 35 -4.33 2.62 -17.57
CA THR A 35 -4.54 2.81 -19.01
C THR A 35 -3.40 2.24 -19.85
N LYS A 36 -2.14 2.45 -19.45
CA LYS A 36 -0.96 1.98 -20.21
C LYS A 36 -0.77 0.46 -20.14
N LEU A 37 -1.18 -0.17 -19.06
CA LEU A 37 -1.04 -1.60 -18.83
C LEU A 37 -2.30 -2.39 -19.19
N GLU A 38 -3.41 -1.70 -19.46
CA GLU A 38 -4.73 -2.30 -19.71
C GLU A 38 -5.17 -3.20 -18.55
N LEU A 39 -4.99 -2.73 -17.30
CA LEU A 39 -5.38 -3.50 -16.11
C LEU A 39 -6.91 -3.56 -15.99
N ASP A 40 -7.41 -4.59 -15.30
CA ASP A 40 -8.82 -4.69 -14.96
C ASP A 40 -9.23 -3.52 -14.02
N PRO A 41 -10.32 -2.78 -14.31
CA PRO A 41 -10.80 -1.72 -13.42
C PRO A 41 -11.14 -2.18 -11.99
N GLY A 42 -11.42 -3.47 -11.81
CA GLY A 42 -11.66 -4.16 -10.56
C GLY A 42 -10.42 -4.83 -9.96
N ALA A 43 -9.21 -4.58 -10.47
CA ALA A 43 -7.96 -5.05 -9.90
C ALA A 43 -7.88 -4.75 -8.39
N LYS A 44 -7.38 -5.74 -7.65
CA LYS A 44 -7.25 -5.73 -6.19
C LYS A 44 -5.81 -5.47 -5.82
N LEU A 45 -5.59 -4.62 -4.82
CA LEU A 45 -4.27 -4.27 -4.33
C LEU A 45 -3.92 -5.15 -3.14
N ILE A 46 -2.89 -5.98 -3.28
CA ILE A 46 -2.45 -6.93 -2.26
C ILE A 46 -1.35 -6.31 -1.40
N ASN A 47 -0.40 -5.67 -2.04
CA ASN A 47 0.71 -5.03 -1.35
C ASN A 47 0.94 -3.64 -1.94
N PHE A 48 1.35 -2.71 -1.09
CA PHE A 48 1.78 -1.37 -1.46
C PHE A 48 2.92 -0.99 -0.53
N ASP A 49 4.02 -0.56 -1.13
CA ASP A 49 5.25 -0.21 -0.45
C ASP A 49 5.76 1.13 -0.98
N LEU A 50 5.86 2.12 -0.10
CA LEU A 50 6.41 3.42 -0.42
C LEU A 50 7.50 3.78 0.59
N PHE A 51 8.71 4.04 0.09
CA PHE A 51 9.86 4.40 0.90
C PHE A 51 10.32 5.81 0.57
N TYR A 52 10.70 6.55 1.61
CA TYR A 52 11.23 7.90 1.51
C TYR A 52 12.67 7.97 2.04
N ASP A 53 13.50 8.86 1.50
CA ASP A 53 14.74 9.25 2.18
C ASP A 53 14.50 10.27 3.30
N ARG A 54 15.60 10.64 3.98
CA ARG A 54 15.57 11.60 5.09
C ARG A 54 15.13 13.01 4.70
N LYS A 55 15.06 13.33 3.40
CA LYS A 55 14.58 14.61 2.89
C LYS A 55 13.10 14.56 2.48
N GLY A 56 12.45 13.40 2.62
CA GLY A 56 11.08 13.17 2.17
C GLY A 56 10.96 12.86 0.68
N GLU A 57 12.07 12.58 -0.01
CA GLU A 57 12.03 12.19 -1.41
C GLU A 57 11.75 10.70 -1.56
N VAL A 58 10.90 10.32 -2.50
CA VAL A 58 10.58 8.92 -2.76
C VAL A 58 11.83 8.17 -3.25
N GLN A 59 12.16 7.06 -2.60
CA GLN A 59 13.30 6.18 -2.91
C GLN A 59 12.86 4.86 -3.53
N LYS A 60 11.66 4.39 -3.19
CA LYS A 60 11.05 3.19 -3.78
C LYS A 60 9.55 3.32 -3.75
N LEU A 61 8.90 2.92 -4.83
CA LEU A 61 7.47 2.65 -4.90
C LEU A 61 7.27 1.32 -5.61
N SER A 62 6.56 0.40 -4.96
CA SER A 62 6.13 -0.85 -5.56
C SER A 62 4.74 -1.25 -5.08
N TYR A 63 4.00 -1.97 -5.91
CA TYR A 63 2.75 -2.59 -5.50
C TYR A 63 2.46 -3.88 -6.25
N GLU A 64 1.65 -4.71 -5.63
CA GLU A 64 1.22 -6.02 -6.11
C GLU A 64 -0.28 -6.01 -6.33
N LEU A 65 -0.69 -6.43 -7.52
CA LEU A 65 -2.09 -6.47 -7.92
C LEU A 65 -2.50 -7.89 -8.27
N VAL A 66 -3.78 -8.19 -8.03
CA VAL A 66 -4.43 -9.35 -8.62
C VAL A 66 -5.71 -8.92 -9.33
N GLU A 67 -5.93 -9.49 -10.52
CA GLU A 67 -7.14 -9.30 -11.32
C GLU A 67 -7.73 -10.64 -11.75
N ARG A 68 -9.04 -10.68 -11.95
CA ARG A 68 -9.72 -11.87 -12.49
C ARG A 68 -9.55 -11.89 -14.00
N ASN A 69 -9.29 -13.07 -14.56
CA ASN A 69 -9.43 -13.29 -15.99
C ASN A 69 -10.30 -14.53 -16.26
N LYS A 70 -10.50 -14.88 -17.54
CA LYS A 70 -11.35 -16.01 -17.93
C LYS A 70 -10.85 -17.36 -17.40
N ASP A 71 -9.54 -17.48 -17.20
CA ASP A 71 -8.85 -18.73 -16.89
C ASP A 71 -8.32 -18.78 -15.44
N GLY A 72 -8.70 -17.81 -14.59
CA GLY A 72 -8.24 -17.72 -13.21
C GLY A 72 -7.93 -16.29 -12.79
N PHE A 73 -6.71 -16.07 -12.30
CA PHE A 73 -6.24 -14.79 -11.81
C PHE A 73 -4.91 -14.43 -12.45
N LEU A 74 -4.73 -13.14 -12.75
CA LEU A 74 -3.43 -12.57 -13.09
C LEU A 74 -2.88 -11.85 -11.86
N TYR A 75 -1.58 -11.97 -11.67
CA TYR A 75 -0.81 -11.25 -10.67
C TYR A 75 0.16 -10.31 -11.39
N ASP A 76 0.21 -9.06 -10.94
CA ASP A 76 1.13 -8.05 -11.43
C ASP A 76 1.99 -7.52 -10.29
N TYR A 77 3.30 -7.65 -10.44
CA TYR A 77 4.26 -6.92 -9.63
C TYR A 77 4.74 -5.68 -10.40
N ILE A 78 4.50 -4.52 -9.81
CA ILE A 78 4.79 -3.21 -10.37
C ILE A 78 5.87 -2.54 -9.53
N ASP A 79 7.01 -2.21 -10.14
CA ASP A 79 8.17 -1.62 -9.46
C ASP A 79 8.66 -0.38 -10.21
N TYR A 80 8.75 0.74 -9.50
CA TYR A 80 9.19 2.01 -10.09
C TYR A 80 10.72 2.11 -10.05
N ASP A 81 11.34 2.18 -11.23
CA ASP A 81 12.73 2.57 -11.41
C ASP A 81 12.80 4.11 -11.45
N LEU A 82 12.94 4.71 -10.27
CA LEU A 82 12.97 6.17 -10.08
C LEU A 82 14.17 6.83 -10.75
N GLN A 83 15.28 6.12 -10.92
CA GLN A 83 16.46 6.67 -11.59
C GLN A 83 16.25 6.78 -13.11
N LYS A 84 15.45 5.87 -13.69
CA LYS A 84 15.18 5.83 -15.12
C LYS A 84 13.82 6.40 -15.53
N SER A 85 13.03 6.87 -14.56
CA SER A 85 11.65 7.34 -14.79
C SER A 85 10.80 6.30 -15.52
N LYS A 86 10.88 5.05 -15.03
CA LYS A 86 10.20 3.90 -15.63
C LYS A 86 9.52 3.05 -14.57
N VAL A 87 8.54 2.28 -15.02
CA VAL A 87 7.92 1.20 -14.27
C VAL A 87 8.27 -0.11 -14.95
N LYS A 88 8.69 -1.08 -14.14
CA LYS A 88 8.84 -2.48 -14.54
C LYS A 88 7.61 -3.25 -14.09
N VAL A 89 7.07 -4.05 -15.00
CA VAL A 89 5.88 -4.86 -14.74
C VAL A 89 6.21 -6.31 -15.02
N ASN A 90 6.00 -7.14 -14.01
CA ASN A 90 6.12 -8.58 -14.08
C ASN A 90 4.73 -9.20 -13.87
N ARG A 91 4.18 -9.78 -14.95
CA ARG A 91 2.82 -10.33 -14.98
C ARG A 91 2.86 -11.87 -15.04
N HIS A 92 2.07 -12.51 -14.19
CA HIS A 92 1.97 -13.97 -14.09
C HIS A 92 0.52 -14.43 -14.00
N GLN A 93 0.19 -15.53 -14.69
CA GLN A 93 -1.03 -16.28 -14.41
C GLN A 93 -0.87 -17.07 -13.10
N LEU A 94 -1.89 -17.03 -12.26
CA LEU A 94 -1.99 -17.86 -11.06
C LEU A 94 -2.77 -19.15 -11.36
N ASP A 95 -2.22 -20.28 -10.93
CA ASP A 95 -2.81 -21.60 -11.13
C ASP A 95 -3.89 -21.96 -10.08
N ALA A 96 -3.95 -21.19 -8.99
CA ALA A 96 -4.87 -21.42 -7.88
C ALA A 96 -5.81 -20.22 -7.71
N PRO A 97 -7.06 -20.46 -7.28
CA PRO A 97 -7.98 -19.38 -6.96
C PRO A 97 -7.43 -18.52 -5.81
N TRP A 98 -7.60 -17.20 -5.93
CA TRP A 98 -7.27 -16.26 -4.87
C TRP A 98 -8.42 -16.22 -3.86
N MET A 99 -8.29 -16.97 -2.76
CA MET A 99 -9.40 -17.25 -1.82
C MET A 99 -10.02 -15.98 -1.20
N ARG A 100 -9.24 -14.91 -1.00
CA ARG A 100 -9.68 -13.68 -0.33
C ARG A 100 -9.89 -12.50 -1.29
N TYR A 101 -10.06 -12.76 -2.58
CA TYR A 101 -10.08 -11.71 -3.61
C TYR A 101 -11.18 -10.68 -3.37
N ASP A 102 -12.35 -11.15 -2.96
CA ASP A 102 -13.51 -10.30 -2.71
C ASP A 102 -13.36 -9.47 -1.41
N GLU A 103 -12.47 -9.88 -0.50
CA GLU A 103 -12.13 -9.18 0.75
C GLU A 103 -10.99 -8.16 0.58
N THR A 104 -10.19 -8.29 -0.48
CA THR A 104 -9.07 -7.38 -0.78
C THR A 104 -9.59 -6.04 -1.30
N ILE A 105 -8.93 -4.95 -0.90
CA ILE A 105 -9.23 -3.59 -1.34
C ILE A 105 -9.06 -3.44 -2.86
N ALA A 106 -9.97 -2.70 -3.49
CA ALA A 106 -9.81 -2.34 -4.90
C ALA A 106 -8.67 -1.32 -5.05
N ALA A 107 -7.76 -1.53 -6.00
CA ALA A 107 -6.59 -0.67 -6.19
C ALA A 107 -6.96 0.79 -6.44
N ARG A 108 -7.93 1.01 -7.33
CA ARG A 108 -8.49 2.35 -7.59
C ARG A 108 -8.97 3.03 -6.31
N TYR A 109 -9.75 2.31 -5.50
CA TYR A 109 -10.32 2.83 -4.27
C TYR A 109 -9.23 3.19 -3.25
N PHE A 110 -8.20 2.34 -3.12
CA PHE A 110 -7.05 2.61 -2.27
C PHE A 110 -6.34 3.92 -2.66
N PHE A 111 -6.01 4.09 -3.94
CA PHE A 111 -5.31 5.30 -4.40
C PHE A 111 -6.17 6.57 -4.27
N GLU A 112 -7.49 6.47 -4.46
CA GLU A 112 -8.43 7.55 -4.18
C GLU A 112 -8.40 7.95 -2.70
N ARG A 113 -8.45 6.97 -1.78
CA ARG A 113 -8.35 7.23 -0.33
C ARG A 113 -6.99 7.78 0.08
N LEU A 114 -5.91 7.29 -0.52
CA LEU A 114 -4.56 7.77 -0.25
C LEU A 114 -4.38 9.23 -0.69
N ASN A 115 -4.99 9.61 -1.81
CA ASN A 115 -4.98 10.98 -2.34
C ASN A 115 -5.83 11.96 -1.51
N GLU A 116 -6.89 11.47 -0.88
CA GLU A 116 -7.68 12.24 0.09
C GLU A 116 -6.99 12.36 1.45
N THR A 117 -6.00 11.51 1.72
CA THR A 117 -5.21 11.56 2.94
C THR A 117 -4.10 12.58 2.78
N GLU A 118 -4.04 13.56 3.67
CA GLU A 118 -2.88 14.44 3.75
C GLU A 118 -1.72 13.65 4.39
N LEU A 119 -0.85 13.04 3.55
CA LEU A 119 0.20 12.12 4.02
C LEU A 119 1.19 12.79 4.98
N THR A 120 1.34 14.12 4.93
CA THR A 120 2.15 14.89 5.88
C THR A 120 1.59 14.87 7.31
N LEU A 121 0.31 14.49 7.50
CA LEU A 121 -0.27 14.23 8.82
C LEU A 121 0.12 12.87 9.36
N LEU A 122 0.50 11.92 8.50
CA LEU A 122 0.99 10.63 8.95
C LEU A 122 2.38 10.85 9.52
N HIS A 123 2.59 10.40 10.74
CA HIS A 123 3.88 10.49 11.38
C HIS A 123 4.11 9.19 12.17
N PRO A 124 5.34 8.71 12.24
CA PRO A 124 5.69 7.68 13.20
C PRO A 124 5.57 8.22 14.64
N ASN A 125 5.86 7.37 15.62
CA ASN A 125 6.05 7.82 17.00
C ASN A 125 7.24 8.80 17.03
N ASN A 126 7.27 9.69 18.02
CA ASN A 126 8.35 10.65 18.25
C ASN A 126 8.60 11.72 17.17
N ASP A 127 7.64 11.97 16.26
CA ASP A 127 7.73 12.98 15.19
C ASP A 127 8.92 12.79 14.22
N ASP A 128 9.45 11.56 14.11
CA ASP A 128 10.49 11.23 13.14
C ASP A 128 9.95 11.37 11.69
N PRO A 129 10.82 11.62 10.69
CA PRO A 129 10.40 11.58 9.29
C PRO A 129 9.86 10.19 8.90
N ILE A 130 8.80 10.17 8.07
CA ILE A 130 8.29 8.92 7.48
C ILE A 130 9.39 8.28 6.64
N ARG A 131 9.65 7.00 6.87
CA ARG A 131 10.58 6.18 6.07
C ARG A 131 9.86 5.20 5.17
N HIS A 132 8.77 4.63 5.66
CA HIS A 132 8.06 3.55 4.98
C HIS A 132 6.56 3.64 5.27
N LEU A 133 5.76 3.54 4.22
CA LEU A 133 4.32 3.37 4.26
C LEU A 133 3.98 2.05 3.57
N GLN A 134 3.24 1.19 4.25
CA GLN A 134 2.90 -0.15 3.78
C GLN A 134 1.40 -0.45 3.93
N LEU A 135 0.81 -1.12 2.95
CA LEU A 135 -0.48 -1.80 3.11
C LEU A 135 -0.26 -3.20 3.67
N ASN A 136 -0.88 -3.52 4.80
CA ASN A 136 -0.73 -4.82 5.46
C ASN A 136 -1.81 -5.84 5.08
N GLU A 137 -1.60 -7.08 5.52
CA GLU A 137 -2.57 -8.18 5.47
C GLU A 137 -3.15 -8.41 4.07
N ASP A 138 -2.29 -8.39 3.06
CA ASP A 138 -2.62 -8.64 1.66
C ASP A 138 -3.77 -7.74 1.14
N GLY A 139 -3.84 -6.51 1.68
CA GLY A 139 -4.87 -5.52 1.37
C GLY A 139 -6.28 -5.93 1.80
N THR A 140 -6.40 -6.96 2.63
CA THR A 140 -7.68 -7.43 3.14
C THR A 140 -8.15 -6.58 4.31
N ARG A 141 -9.46 -6.60 4.54
CA ARG A 141 -10.02 -5.98 5.74
C ARG A 141 -9.68 -6.82 6.97
N VAL A 142 -9.18 -6.18 8.01
CA VAL A 142 -8.70 -6.84 9.23
C VAL A 142 -9.59 -6.52 10.40
N VAL A 143 -9.72 -7.46 11.34
CA VAL A 143 -10.21 -7.18 12.70
C VAL A 143 -9.00 -7.06 13.61
N TYR A 144 -8.72 -5.85 14.06
CA TYR A 144 -7.54 -5.52 14.85
C TYR A 144 -7.91 -5.25 16.30
N ALA A 145 -7.26 -5.95 17.23
CA ALA A 145 -7.55 -5.88 18.67
C ALA A 145 -6.29 -5.70 19.53
N MET A 146 -5.13 -5.41 18.92
CA MET A 146 -3.89 -5.23 19.69
C MET A 146 -3.95 -3.93 20.51
N LYS A 147 -3.65 -4.05 21.80
CA LYS A 147 -3.59 -2.95 22.76
C LYS A 147 -2.17 -2.38 22.84
N ASP A 148 -2.04 -1.24 23.51
CA ASP A 148 -0.74 -0.60 23.80
C ASP A 148 0.09 -0.21 22.56
N ILE A 149 -0.55 -0.14 21.39
CA ILE A 149 0.03 0.38 20.14
C ILE A 149 -0.77 1.62 19.75
N LYS A 150 -0.08 2.70 19.38
CA LYS A 150 -0.73 3.92 18.86
C LYS A 150 -1.35 3.61 17.50
N LYS A 151 -2.61 4.02 17.36
CA LYS A 151 -3.40 3.75 16.16
C LYS A 151 -4.36 4.87 15.88
N TYR A 152 -4.57 5.15 14.60
CA TYR A 152 -5.40 6.24 14.14
C TYR A 152 -6.35 5.75 13.04
N ARG A 153 -7.58 6.26 13.06
CA ARG A 153 -8.47 6.21 11.89
C ARG A 153 -8.18 7.41 11.00
N ILE A 154 -8.10 7.15 9.70
CA ILE A 154 -8.02 8.19 8.68
C ILE A 154 -9.45 8.49 8.19
N ASP A 155 -9.92 9.72 8.39
CA ASP A 155 -11.17 10.24 7.83
C ASP A 155 -10.87 11.45 6.94
N ARG A 156 -10.69 11.21 5.63
CA ARG A 156 -10.22 12.24 4.68
C ARG A 156 -8.93 12.87 5.19
N ASN A 157 -8.93 14.18 5.45
CA ASN A 157 -7.77 14.95 5.93
C ASN A 157 -7.71 15.03 7.47
N GLN A 158 -8.37 14.13 8.20
CA GLN A 158 -8.37 14.12 9.66
C GLN A 158 -7.91 12.77 10.20
N LEU A 159 -7.09 12.84 11.25
CA LEU A 159 -6.66 11.68 12.02
C LEU A 159 -7.40 11.67 13.36
N HIS A 160 -8.00 10.52 13.68
CA HIS A 160 -8.66 10.30 14.95
C HIS A 160 -7.95 9.18 15.70
N GLU A 161 -7.39 9.49 16.86
CA GLU A 161 -6.78 8.47 17.72
C GLU A 161 -7.81 7.41 18.11
N ILE A 162 -7.39 6.14 18.06
CA ILE A 162 -8.19 4.99 18.46
C ILE A 162 -7.67 4.48 19.81
N LEU A 163 -8.45 4.72 20.85
CA LEU A 163 -8.15 4.27 22.20
C LEU A 163 -8.37 2.76 22.34
N ASP A 164 -7.66 2.12 23.28
CA ASP A 164 -7.81 0.68 23.55
C ASP A 164 -9.23 0.29 23.96
N SER A 165 -10.02 1.21 24.53
CA SER A 165 -11.42 1.01 24.86
C SER A 165 -12.35 0.95 23.65
N GLN A 166 -11.87 1.31 22.45
CA GLN A 166 -12.63 1.29 21.20
C GLN A 166 -12.33 0.04 20.35
N LEU A 167 -11.44 -0.83 20.83
CA LEU A 167 -11.12 -2.09 20.18
C LEU A 167 -12.23 -3.14 20.42
N PRO A 168 -12.40 -4.11 19.49
CA PRO A 168 -11.67 -4.26 18.23
C PRO A 168 -12.11 -3.25 17.18
N ILE A 169 -11.27 -3.01 16.17
CA ILE A 169 -11.63 -2.23 14.99
C ILE A 169 -11.57 -3.07 13.73
N GLU A 170 -12.42 -2.77 12.76
CA GLU A 170 -12.42 -3.38 11.44
C GLU A 170 -12.06 -2.33 10.37
N GLY A 171 -11.03 -2.57 9.56
CA GLY A 171 -10.59 -1.62 8.53
C GLY A 171 -9.48 -2.16 7.63
N TYR A 172 -8.99 -1.33 6.71
CA TYR A 172 -7.76 -1.64 5.96
C TYR A 172 -6.57 -1.03 6.68
N TRP A 173 -5.58 -1.85 6.98
CA TRP A 173 -4.45 -1.48 7.81
C TRP A 173 -3.28 -0.94 6.98
N LEU A 174 -2.95 0.32 7.21
CA LEU A 174 -1.75 0.98 6.75
C LEU A 174 -0.75 1.04 7.91
N LEU A 175 0.48 0.63 7.66
CA LEU A 175 1.58 0.76 8.62
C LEU A 175 2.51 1.88 8.17
N VAL A 176 2.84 2.76 9.09
CA VAL A 176 3.77 3.87 8.89
C VAL A 176 4.94 3.68 9.83
N CYS A 177 6.15 3.64 9.26
CA CYS A 177 7.39 3.56 10.00
C CYS A 177 8.17 4.86 9.96
N GLY A 178 8.74 5.19 11.09
CA GLY A 178 9.73 6.24 11.25
C GLY A 178 11.13 5.69 11.14
N MET A 179 12.07 6.60 10.92
CA MET A 179 13.48 6.32 11.12
C MET A 179 14.02 7.30 12.16
N SER A 180 14.38 6.77 13.32
CA SER A 180 15.16 7.54 14.29
C SER A 180 16.42 8.07 13.60
N GLU A 181 16.78 9.34 13.86
CA GLU A 181 17.98 9.98 13.31
C GLU A 181 19.27 9.15 13.48
N LYS A 182 19.28 8.24 14.46
CA LYS A 182 20.40 7.36 14.81
C LYS A 182 20.50 6.08 13.98
N ALA A 183 19.47 5.74 13.20
CA ALA A 183 19.47 4.52 12.38
C ALA A 183 20.37 4.68 11.15
N GLY A 184 21.16 3.64 10.84
CA GLY A 184 22.05 3.62 9.67
C GLY A 184 21.29 3.63 8.33
N PRO A 185 21.96 4.01 7.23
CA PRO A 185 21.33 4.19 5.91
C PRO A 185 20.69 2.91 5.33
N ASP A 186 21.15 1.73 5.75
CA ASP A 186 20.76 0.42 5.21
C ASP A 186 19.81 -0.37 6.13
N PHE A 187 19.35 0.21 7.25
CA PHE A 187 18.49 -0.51 8.20
C PHE A 187 17.02 -0.40 7.78
N VAL A 188 16.50 -1.45 7.13
CA VAL A 188 15.08 -1.56 6.73
C VAL A 188 14.36 -2.70 7.47
N SER A 189 15.02 -3.42 8.39
CA SER A 189 14.45 -4.64 8.97
C SER A 189 13.67 -4.45 10.28
N SER A 190 13.72 -3.28 10.92
CA SER A 190 12.93 -3.04 12.14
C SER A 190 12.21 -1.70 12.06
N CYS A 191 10.90 -1.77 11.85
CA CYS A 191 9.96 -0.68 12.11
C CYS A 191 9.80 -0.54 13.64
N GLU A 192 10.89 -0.16 14.32
CA GLU A 192 10.93 0.00 15.79
C GLU A 192 10.00 1.12 16.24
N ASP A 193 9.82 2.10 15.34
CA ASP A 193 8.93 3.22 15.51
C ASP A 193 7.77 3.12 14.50
N ARG A 194 6.71 2.42 14.90
CA ARG A 194 5.54 2.15 14.06
C ARG A 194 4.26 2.76 14.63
N ILE A 195 3.44 3.29 13.75
CA ILE A 195 2.05 3.66 14.04
C ILE A 195 1.13 2.97 13.03
N ASP A 196 0.02 2.45 13.54
CA ASP A 196 -0.98 1.75 12.75
C ASP A 196 -2.11 2.70 12.35
N TYR A 197 -2.32 2.86 11.06
CA TYR A 197 -3.37 3.68 10.48
C TYR A 197 -4.44 2.80 9.85
N PHE A 198 -5.70 3.22 9.95
CA PHE A 198 -6.83 2.45 9.43
C PHE A 198 -7.70 3.28 8.49
N LEU A 199 -7.82 2.82 7.25
CA LEU A 199 -8.82 3.30 6.30
C LEU A 199 -10.16 2.62 6.58
N ASP A 200 -11.26 3.37 6.47
CA ASP A 200 -12.64 2.89 6.65
C ASP A 200 -12.86 2.15 7.99
N ALA A 201 -12.19 2.62 9.05
CA ALA A 201 -12.21 1.95 10.34
C ALA A 201 -13.60 2.03 10.99
N ARG A 202 -14.13 0.87 11.37
CA ARG A 202 -15.37 0.71 12.12
C ARG A 202 -15.03 0.12 13.49
N MET A 203 -15.51 0.75 14.54
CA MET A 203 -15.40 0.19 15.89
C MET A 203 -16.32 -1.02 15.97
N GLY A 204 -15.81 -2.16 16.43
CA GLY A 204 -16.63 -3.32 16.72
C GLY A 204 -17.59 -3.01 17.86
N GLU A 205 -18.78 -3.63 17.85
CA GLU A 205 -19.62 -3.65 19.04
C GLU A 205 -18.84 -4.43 20.11
N GLY A 206 -18.44 -3.74 21.18
CA GLY A 206 -17.81 -4.38 22.34
C GLY A 206 -18.71 -5.53 22.81
N THR A 207 -18.16 -6.74 22.84
CA THR A 207 -18.83 -7.91 23.41
C THR A 207 -18.76 -7.89 24.93
#